data_AF-A0A9P6NX93-F1
#
_entry.id   AF-A0A9P6NX93-F1
#
_cell.length_a   1.000
_cell.length_b   1.000
_cell.length_c   1.000
_cell.angle_alpha   90.00
_cell.angle_beta   90.00
_cell.angle_gamma   90.00
#
_symmetry.space_group_name_H-M   'P 1'
#
loop_
_entity.id
_entity.type
_entity.pdbx_description
1 polymer ?
#
loop_
_entity_poly.entity_id
_entity_poly.type
_entity_poly.pdbx_seq_one_letter_code
_entity_poly.pdbx_strand_id
1 'polypeptide(L)'
;MSLADQAAVRKEKLKALAKRKAEVTSDTVETEPDNETNKRAKKLQFRFRNYDPTIQGPRRHDPTIYQSETVEEAVKDVMERVRTEDELRRAGELDLNKIQPKKPNWDLKRDLMKKMAKLEPITQAAFATLIRKCGINCIYLKRPSSK
;
A
#
# COMPACT_ATOMS: atom_id res chain seq x y z
N MET A 1 -17.43 23.90 11.81
CA MET A 1 -18.29 23.38 10.72
C MET A 1 -18.31 21.87 10.83
N SER A 2 -19.49 21.26 10.83
CA SER A 2 -19.64 19.80 10.91
C SER A 2 -19.17 19.14 9.61
N LEU A 3 -18.80 17.85 9.68
CA LEU A 3 -18.44 17.05 8.49
C LEU A 3 -19.59 17.00 7.47
N ALA A 4 -20.84 17.00 7.96
CA ALA A 4 -22.03 17.03 7.11
C ALA A 4 -22.12 18.35 6.31
N ASP A 5 -21.79 19.49 6.93
CA ASP A 5 -21.81 20.80 6.29
C ASP A 5 -20.76 20.89 5.18
N GLN A 6 -19.56 20.33 5.41
CA GLN A 6 -18.49 20.31 4.41
C GLN A 6 -18.86 19.44 3.20
N ALA A 7 -19.55 18.32 3.42
CA ALA A 7 -20.05 17.45 2.35
C ALA A 7 -21.14 18.14 1.51
N ALA A 8 -22.05 18.87 2.16
CA ALA A 8 -23.09 19.65 1.48
C ALA A 8 -22.49 20.73 0.57
N VAL A 9 -21.55 21.54 1.09
CA VAL A 9 -20.84 22.57 0.32
C VAL A 9 -20.08 21.97 -0.87
N ARG A 10 -19.43 20.81 -0.69
CA ARG A 10 -18.76 20.11 -1.80
C ARG A 10 -19.76 19.65 -2.86
N LYS A 11 -20.91 19.11 -2.46
CA LYS A 11 -21.96 18.65 -3.37
C LYS A 11 -22.53 19.80 -4.21
N GLU A 12 -22.73 20.97 -3.60
CA GLU A 12 -23.20 22.17 -4.30
C GLU A 12 -22.18 22.68 -5.32
N LYS A 13 -20.90 22.75 -4.93
CA LYS A 13 -19.80 23.12 -5.86
C LYS A 13 -19.72 22.16 -7.05
N LEU A 14 -19.84 20.86 -6.81
CA LEU A 14 -19.84 19.85 -7.87
C LEU A 14 -21.04 20.00 -8.81
N LYS A 15 -22.24 20.29 -8.29
CA LYS A 15 -23.42 20.58 -9.11
C LYS A 15 -23.24 21.83 -9.98
N ALA A 16 -22.62 22.89 -9.45
CA ALA A 16 -22.34 24.11 -10.22
C ALA A 16 -21.33 23.84 -11.35
N LEU A 17 -20.29 23.05 -11.10
CA LEU A 17 -19.33 22.64 -12.13
C LEU A 17 -19.96 21.73 -13.19
N ALA A 18 -20.88 20.83 -12.80
CA ALA A 18 -21.59 19.98 -13.73
C ALA A 18 -22.52 20.78 -14.66
N LYS A 19 -23.24 21.78 -14.12
CA LYS A 19 -24.07 22.69 -14.91
C LYS A 19 -23.24 23.49 -15.93
N ARG A 20 -22.10 24.05 -15.51
CA ARG A 20 -21.17 24.75 -16.42
C ARG A 20 -20.62 23.85 -17.53
N LYS A 21 -20.32 22.58 -17.21
CA LYS A 21 -19.88 21.61 -18.23
C LYS A 21 -21.00 21.31 -19.23
N ALA A 22 -22.23 21.16 -18.76
CA ALA A 22 -23.38 20.90 -19.62
C ALA A 22 -23.66 22.07 -20.59
N GLU A 23 -23.56 23.31 -20.10
CA GLU A 23 -23.70 24.54 -20.90
C GLU A 23 -22.61 24.65 -21.98
N VAL A 24 -21.35 24.38 -21.62
CA VAL A 24 -20.23 24.34 -22.58
C VAL A 24 -20.42 23.26 -23.65
N THR A 25 -21.13 22.16 -23.34
CA THR A 25 -21.44 21.12 -24.33
C THR A 25 -22.68 21.42 -25.16
N SER A 26 -23.67 22.15 -24.65
CA SER A 26 -24.88 22.51 -25.41
C SER A 26 -24.63 23.63 -26.42
N ASP A 27 -23.69 24.53 -26.16
CA ASP A 27 -23.35 25.62 -27.08
C ASP A 27 -22.50 25.17 -28.29
N THR A 28 -22.23 23.87 -28.44
CA THR A 28 -21.43 23.30 -29.54
C THR A 28 -22.25 22.59 -30.63
N VAL A 29 -23.57 22.75 -30.67
CA VAL A 29 -24.43 22.01 -31.64
C VAL A 29 -25.14 22.87 -32.69
N GLU A 30 -25.19 24.20 -32.59
CA GLU A 30 -25.99 25.02 -33.54
C GLU A 30 -25.23 26.26 -34.02
N THR A 31 -24.10 26.12 -34.73
CA THR A 31 -23.62 27.16 -35.66
C THR A 31 -22.70 26.55 -36.73
N GLU A 32 -23.03 26.84 -37.99
CA GLU A 32 -22.29 26.56 -39.23
C GLU A 32 -20.76 26.76 -39.11
N PRO A 33 -19.92 25.98 -39.82
CA PRO A 33 -18.51 25.80 -39.49
C PRO A 33 -17.62 26.91 -40.03
N ASP A 34 -17.31 27.91 -39.20
CA ASP A 34 -16.16 28.79 -39.45
C ASP A 34 -14.84 27.99 -39.33
N ASN A 35 -14.12 27.97 -40.45
CA ASN A 35 -13.10 26.98 -40.82
C ASN A 35 -11.71 27.20 -40.16
N GLU A 36 -11.63 28.05 -39.13
CA GLU A 36 -10.37 28.49 -38.50
C GLU A 36 -10.21 28.08 -37.03
N THR A 37 -11.28 28.14 -36.22
CA THR A 37 -11.26 27.71 -34.81
C THR A 37 -11.16 26.18 -34.70
N ASN A 38 -11.86 25.48 -35.58
CA ASN A 38 -11.79 24.02 -35.71
C ASN A 38 -10.39 23.51 -36.10
N LYS A 39 -9.61 24.29 -36.87
CA LYS A 39 -8.22 23.93 -37.21
C LYS A 39 -7.28 24.09 -36.01
N ARG A 40 -7.47 25.12 -35.17
CA ARG A 40 -6.66 25.32 -33.95
C ARG A 40 -6.96 24.27 -32.88
N ALA A 41 -8.22 23.89 -32.69
CA ALA A 41 -8.62 22.82 -31.78
C ALA A 41 -8.16 21.43 -32.26
N LYS A 42 -8.21 21.16 -33.58
CA LYS A 42 -7.66 19.91 -34.17
C LYS A 42 -6.12 19.84 -34.12
N LYS A 43 -5.42 20.98 -34.13
CA LYS A 43 -3.94 21.04 -34.08
C LYS A 43 -3.36 20.77 -32.68
N LEU A 44 -4.16 20.92 -31.63
CA LEU A 44 -3.79 20.62 -30.23
C LEU A 44 -4.35 19.27 -29.75
N GLN A 45 -4.70 18.37 -30.66
CA GLN A 45 -4.99 16.99 -30.27
C GLN A 45 -3.70 16.34 -29.76
N PHE A 46 -3.70 15.97 -28.49
CA PHE A 46 -2.61 15.26 -27.84
C PHE A 46 -2.43 13.90 -28.53
N ARG A 47 -1.44 13.82 -29.43
CA ARG A 47 -1.11 12.58 -30.13
C ARG A 47 -0.07 11.83 -29.33
N PHE A 48 -0.48 10.69 -28.79
CA PHE A 48 0.45 9.72 -28.25
C PHE A 48 1.35 9.19 -29.38
N ARG A 49 2.68 9.18 -29.17
CA ARG A 49 3.63 8.65 -30.16
C ARG A 49 3.46 7.13 -30.28
N ASN A 50 3.52 6.43 -29.15
CA ASN A 50 3.55 4.97 -29.07
C ASN A 50 2.39 4.36 -28.25
N TYR A 51 1.42 5.14 -27.77
CA TYR A 51 0.29 4.62 -26.99
C TYR A 51 -1.00 4.78 -27.78
N ASP A 52 -1.84 3.75 -27.76
CA ASP A 52 -3.18 3.80 -28.32
C ASP A 52 -4.21 3.87 -27.17
N PRO A 53 -4.94 4.99 -27.03
CA PRO A 53 -5.92 5.15 -25.96
C PRO A 53 -7.12 4.22 -26.10
N THR A 54 -7.38 3.66 -27.28
CA THR A 54 -8.51 2.72 -27.46
C THR A 54 -8.18 1.32 -26.93
N ILE A 55 -6.95 0.85 -27.18
CA ILE A 55 -6.46 -0.46 -26.74
C ILE A 55 -5.84 -0.37 -25.33
N GLN A 56 -5.67 0.86 -24.82
CA GLN A 56 -4.92 1.16 -23.59
C GLN A 56 -3.52 0.54 -23.56
N GLY A 57 -2.87 0.46 -24.73
CA GLY A 57 -1.61 -0.25 -24.89
C GLY A 57 -0.69 0.41 -25.91
N PRO A 58 0.46 -0.22 -26.22
CA PRO A 58 1.35 0.28 -27.25
C PRO A 58 0.66 0.29 -28.62
N ARG A 59 0.86 1.35 -29.40
CA ARG A 59 0.37 1.49 -30.78
C ARG A 59 1.17 0.52 -31.68
N ARG A 60 0.50 -0.53 -32.15
CA ARG A 60 1.10 -1.62 -32.95
C ARG A 60 0.53 -1.60 -34.37
N HIS A 61 1.32 -2.08 -35.34
CA HIS A 61 0.98 -2.04 -36.76
C HIS A 61 -0.11 -3.07 -37.13
N ASP A 62 -0.12 -4.23 -36.44
CA ASP A 62 -1.09 -5.30 -36.63
C ASP A 62 -1.77 -5.66 -35.29
N PRO A 63 -3.03 -5.27 -35.06
CA PRO A 63 -3.72 -5.51 -33.79
C PRO A 63 -4.09 -6.98 -33.58
N THR A 64 -4.33 -7.74 -34.65
CA THR A 64 -4.89 -9.10 -34.59
C THR A 64 -3.87 -10.17 -34.20
N ILE A 65 -2.59 -9.95 -34.46
CA ILE A 65 -1.52 -10.95 -34.27
C ILE A 65 -1.12 -11.08 -32.78
N TYR A 66 -1.30 -10.00 -32.00
CA TYR A 66 -0.86 -9.92 -30.61
C TYR A 66 -2.01 -9.92 -29.60
N GLN A 67 -3.22 -10.28 -30.04
CA GLN A 67 -4.28 -10.77 -29.15
C GLN A 67 -3.96 -12.17 -28.59
N SER A 68 -2.80 -12.73 -28.92
CA SER A 68 -2.27 -13.95 -28.31
C SER A 68 -2.22 -13.76 -26.80
N GLU A 69 -3.09 -14.50 -26.11
CA GLU A 69 -3.27 -14.63 -24.66
C GLU A 69 -2.06 -14.12 -23.86
N THR A 70 -2.15 -12.88 -23.39
CA THR A 70 -1.13 -12.36 -22.48
C THR A 70 -1.19 -13.19 -21.18
N VAL A 71 -0.07 -13.42 -20.50
CA VAL A 71 -0.07 -14.12 -19.19
C VAL A 71 -1.06 -13.48 -18.22
N GLU A 72 -1.21 -12.15 -18.29
CA GLU A 72 -2.21 -11.41 -17.53
C GLU A 72 -3.64 -11.86 -17.85
N GLU A 73 -3.98 -12.04 -19.14
CA GLU A 73 -5.29 -12.51 -19.58
C GLU A 73 -5.57 -13.95 -19.17
N ALA A 74 -4.58 -14.84 -19.30
CA ALA A 74 -4.71 -16.23 -18.87
C ALA A 74 -4.91 -16.37 -17.35
N VAL A 75 -4.36 -15.43 -16.57
CA VAL A 75 -4.44 -15.46 -15.10
C VAL A 75 -5.64 -14.68 -14.55
N LYS A 76 -6.30 -13.81 -15.34
CA LYS A 76 -7.48 -13.02 -14.92
C LYS A 76 -8.54 -13.88 -14.21
N ASP A 77 -8.91 -15.02 -14.81
CA ASP A 77 -9.91 -15.93 -14.24
C ASP A 77 -9.49 -16.48 -12.86
N VAL A 78 -8.20 -16.78 -12.68
CA VAL A 78 -7.66 -17.24 -11.41
C VAL A 78 -7.69 -16.12 -10.38
N MET A 79 -7.34 -14.88 -10.78
CA MET A 79 -7.38 -13.73 -9.89
C MET A 79 -8.81 -13.42 -9.42
N GLU A 80 -9.79 -13.50 -10.32
CA GLU A 80 -11.20 -13.31 -9.99
C GLU A 80 -11.72 -14.39 -9.04
N ARG A 81 -11.33 -15.65 -9.25
CA ARG A 81 -11.66 -16.75 -8.32
C ARG A 81 -11.05 -16.54 -6.94
N VAL A 82 -9.78 -16.16 -6.85
CA VAL A 82 -9.11 -15.88 -5.57
C VAL A 82 -9.78 -14.70 -4.86
N ARG A 83 -10.11 -13.64 -5.60
CA ARG A 83 -10.76 -12.45 -5.05
C ARG A 83 -12.15 -12.77 -4.48
N THR A 84 -12.96 -13.51 -5.23
CA THR A 84 -14.30 -13.92 -4.80
C THR A 84 -14.23 -14.86 -3.59
N GLU A 85 -13.29 -15.81 -3.57
CA GLU A 85 -13.06 -16.68 -2.41
C GLU A 85 -12.64 -15.88 -1.16
N ASP A 86 -11.75 -14.91 -1.33
CA ASP A 86 -11.31 -14.00 -0.28
C ASP A 86 -12.46 -13.15 0.28
N GLU A 87 -13.31 -12.61 -0.59
CA GLU A 87 -14.49 -11.83 -0.22
C GLU A 87 -15.50 -12.70 0.54
N LEU A 88 -15.75 -13.94 0.07
CA LEU A 88 -16.56 -14.92 0.77
C LEU A 88 -15.98 -15.30 2.13
N ARG A 89 -14.66 -15.45 2.25
CA ARG A 89 -13.99 -15.75 3.53
C ARG A 89 -14.08 -14.58 4.52
N ARG A 90 -14.04 -13.34 4.04
CA ARG A 90 -14.23 -12.13 4.87
C ARG A 90 -15.69 -11.91 5.26
N ALA A 91 -16.62 -12.26 4.36
CA ALA A 91 -18.06 -12.17 4.62
C ALA A 91 -18.58 -13.34 5.47
N GLY A 92 -17.86 -14.47 5.48
CA GLY A 92 -18.15 -15.59 6.35
C GLY A 92 -18.08 -15.21 7.83
N GLU A 93 -18.89 -15.91 8.62
CA GLU A 93 -18.92 -15.75 10.08
C GLU A 93 -17.52 -15.97 10.65
N LEU A 94 -17.05 -14.99 11.42
CA LEU A 94 -15.74 -15.00 12.02
C LEU A 94 -15.70 -16.13 13.06
N ASP A 95 -14.96 -17.21 12.78
CA ASP A 95 -14.97 -18.40 13.63
C ASP A 95 -14.41 -18.10 15.03
N LEU A 96 -15.32 -17.84 15.96
CA LEU A 96 -15.06 -17.49 17.36
C LEU A 96 -14.29 -18.58 18.10
N ASN A 97 -14.30 -19.82 17.62
CA ASN A 97 -13.58 -20.93 18.24
C ASN A 97 -12.08 -20.93 17.87
N LYS A 98 -11.72 -20.35 16.72
CA LYS A 98 -10.31 -20.16 16.33
C LYS A 98 -9.67 -19.00 17.07
N ILE A 99 -10.46 -18.01 17.47
CA ILE A 99 -10.00 -16.91 18.31
C ILE A 99 -9.91 -17.43 19.73
N GLN A 100 -8.68 -17.70 20.17
CA GLN A 100 -8.44 -18.01 21.57
C GLN A 100 -8.84 -16.80 22.43
N PRO A 101 -9.58 -17.01 23.54
CA PRO A 101 -9.80 -15.94 24.50
C PRO A 101 -8.44 -15.48 25.03
N LYS A 102 -8.23 -14.16 25.09
CA LYS A 102 -6.97 -13.61 25.61
C LYS A 102 -6.79 -14.06 27.07
N LYS A 103 -5.74 -14.83 27.33
CA LYS A 103 -5.35 -15.19 28.70
C LYS A 103 -4.93 -13.92 29.46
N PRO A 104 -5.31 -13.76 30.74
CA PRO A 104 -5.01 -12.55 31.52
C PRO A 104 -3.51 -12.26 31.63
N ASN A 105 -2.66 -13.28 31.66
CA ASN A 105 -1.19 -13.15 31.76
C ASN A 105 -0.46 -13.23 30.41
N TRP A 106 -1.17 -13.12 29.28
CA TRP A 106 -0.54 -13.30 27.96
C TRP A 106 0.52 -12.24 27.64
N ASP A 107 0.49 -11.13 28.37
CA ASP A 107 1.43 -10.02 28.22
C ASP A 107 2.62 -10.09 29.20
N LEU A 108 2.64 -11.06 30.10
CA LEU A 108 3.67 -11.15 31.13
C LEU A 108 5.06 -11.29 30.50
N LYS A 109 5.19 -12.13 29.47
CA LYS A 109 6.47 -12.34 28.79
C LYS A 109 6.93 -11.08 28.05
N ARG A 110 6.03 -10.38 27.36
CA ARG A 110 6.39 -9.19 26.57
C ARG A 110 6.72 -8.00 27.48
N ASP A 111 5.93 -7.79 28.53
CA ASP A 111 6.20 -6.75 29.53
C ASP A 111 7.47 -7.04 30.34
N LEU A 112 7.74 -8.31 30.65
CA LEU A 112 9.00 -8.73 31.28
C LEU A 112 10.19 -8.51 30.35
N MET A 113 10.08 -8.90 29.06
CA MET A 113 11.17 -8.69 28.10
C MET A 113 11.51 -7.20 27.95
N LYS A 114 10.52 -6.31 27.97
CA LYS A 114 10.76 -4.85 27.94
C LYS A 114 11.53 -4.35 29.17
N LYS A 115 11.29 -4.93 30.35
CA LYS A 115 12.04 -4.63 31.59
C LYS A 115 13.46 -5.23 31.55
N MET A 116 13.59 -6.47 31.08
CA MET A 116 14.89 -7.17 30.96
C MET A 116 15.81 -6.53 29.93
N ALA A 117 15.29 -6.02 28.82
CA ALA A 117 16.08 -5.36 27.76
C ALA A 117 16.89 -4.15 28.26
N LYS A 118 16.42 -3.46 29.32
CA LYS A 118 17.18 -2.37 29.96
C LYS A 118 18.30 -2.89 30.86
N LEU A 119 18.08 -4.05 31.48
CA LEU A 119 18.97 -4.62 32.49
C LEU A 119 20.09 -5.45 31.85
N GLU A 120 19.78 -6.13 30.74
CA GLU A 120 20.71 -6.98 29.99
C GLU A 120 22.05 -6.32 29.65
N PRO A 121 22.13 -5.11 29.07
CA PRO A 121 23.42 -4.48 28.78
C PRO A 121 24.23 -4.17 30.03
N ILE A 122 23.57 -3.81 31.15
CA ILE A 122 24.22 -3.55 32.43
C ILE A 122 24.77 -4.85 33.02
N THR A 123 24.00 -5.94 32.93
CA THR A 123 24.46 -7.26 33.38
C THR A 123 25.63 -7.78 32.55
N GLN A 124 25.61 -7.61 31.23
CA GLN A 124 26.73 -8.00 30.36
C GLN A 124 27.97 -7.15 30.62
N ALA A 125 27.81 -5.85 30.87
CA ALA A 125 28.91 -4.99 31.30
C ALA A 125 29.47 -5.43 32.66
N ALA A 126 28.60 -5.77 33.63
CA ALA A 126 29.02 -6.30 34.93
C ALA A 126 29.78 -7.62 34.78
N PHE A 127 29.28 -8.57 34.00
CA PHE A 127 30.00 -9.81 33.68
C PHE A 127 31.37 -9.52 33.05
N ALA A 128 31.44 -8.62 32.07
CA ALA A 128 32.70 -8.23 31.46
C ALA A 128 33.68 -7.60 32.47
N THR A 129 33.20 -6.82 33.45
CA THR A 129 34.06 -6.29 34.52
C THR A 129 34.53 -7.36 35.48
N LEU A 130 33.66 -8.30 35.85
CA LEU A 130 34.00 -9.42 36.73
C LEU A 130 35.02 -10.35 36.06
N ILE A 131 34.82 -10.69 34.79
CA ILE A 131 35.76 -11.49 34.00
C ILE A 131 37.12 -10.79 33.91
N ARG A 132 37.16 -9.47 33.66
CA ARG A 132 38.41 -8.70 33.66
C ARG A 132 39.11 -8.74 35.01
N LYS A 133 38.41 -8.44 36.11
CA LYS A 133 38.99 -8.46 37.46
C LYS A 133 39.42 -9.85 37.88
N CYS A 134 38.62 -10.88 37.61
CA CYS A 134 38.87 -12.25 37.99
C CYS A 134 39.95 -12.89 37.13
N GLY A 135 40.01 -12.59 35.83
CA GLY A 135 41.11 -13.02 34.95
C GLY A 135 42.45 -12.44 35.36
N ILE A 136 42.48 -11.16 35.74
CA ILE A 136 43.69 -10.50 36.26
C ILE A 136 44.06 -11.07 37.65
N ASN A 137 43.12 -11.17 38.60
CA ASN A 137 43.40 -11.74 39.93
C ASN A 137 43.77 -13.24 39.89
N CYS A 138 43.19 -14.04 38.98
CA CYS A 138 43.58 -15.45 38.81
C CYS A 138 44.99 -15.63 38.25
N ILE A 139 45.51 -14.68 37.46
CA ILE A 139 46.92 -14.70 37.02
C ILE A 139 47.86 -14.47 38.22
N TYR A 140 47.48 -13.59 39.16
CA TYR A 140 48.29 -13.27 40.34
C TYR A 140 48.09 -14.20 41.55
N LEU A 141 47.03 -15.01 41.59
CA LEU A 141 46.74 -15.96 42.67
C LEU A 141 47.10 -17.41 42.33
N LYS A 142 47.92 -17.65 41.29
CA LYS A 142 48.51 -18.97 41.05
C LYS A 142 49.54 -19.26 42.14
N ARG A 143 49.01 -19.72 43.27
CA ARG A 143 49.67 -20.18 44.50
C ARG A 143 51.00 -20.88 44.14
N PRO A 144 52.16 -20.43 44.64
CA PRO A 144 53.35 -21.24 44.56
C PRO A 144 53.07 -22.53 45.37
N SER A 145 53.15 -23.66 44.67
CA SER A 145 53.12 -24.99 45.28
C SER A 145 54.28 -25.08 46.26
N SER A 146 53.98 -25.14 47.55
CA SER A 146 54.93 -25.55 48.58
C SER A 146 55.48 -26.94 48.21
N LYS A 147 56.79 -27.00 47.99
CA LYS A 147 57.61 -28.19 48.18
C LYS A 147 58.45 -27.95 49.43
#